data_AF-A0A7V9BB01-F1
#
_entry.id   AF-A0A7V9BB01-F1
#
_cell.length_a   1.000
_cell.length_b   1.000
_cell.length_c   1.000
_cell.angle_alpha   90.00
_cell.angle_beta   90.00
_cell.angle_gamma   90.00
#
_symmetry.space_group_name_H-M   'P 1'
#
loop_
_entity.id
_entity.type
_entity.pdbx_description
1 polymer ?
#
loop_
_entity_poly.entity_id
_entity_poly.type
_entity_poly.pdbx_seq_one_letter_code
_entity_poly.pdbx_strand_id
1 'polypeptide(L)'
;MKRTTISLPDDLVVALEREARRGRQSRSEVARVALRAYLQVGNGGTRELPFAAVGHNEAARPAAELDQLLREEWADHIERDSFDDRGR
;
A
#
# COMPACT_ATOMS: atom_id res chain seq x y z
N MET A 1 0.28 -14.05 -29.37
CA MET A 1 1.25 -14.47 -28.32
C MET A 1 2.21 -15.49 -28.92
N LYS A 2 3.49 -15.47 -28.55
CA LYS A 2 4.47 -16.51 -28.91
C LYS A 2 4.65 -17.47 -27.73
N ARG A 3 4.80 -18.77 -27.98
CA ARG A 3 5.08 -19.78 -26.95
C ARG A 3 6.59 -19.93 -26.79
N THR A 4 7.04 -19.85 -25.56
CA THR A 4 8.45 -20.02 -25.18
C THR A 4 8.52 -21.09 -24.09
N THR A 5 9.41 -22.06 -24.25
CA THR A 5 9.69 -23.09 -23.24
C THR A 5 10.96 -22.72 -22.50
N ILE A 6 10.91 -22.67 -21.17
CA ILE A 6 12.05 -22.36 -20.31
C ILE A 6 12.20 -23.47 -19.27
N SER A 7 13.43 -23.82 -18.93
CA SER A 7 13.71 -24.68 -17.77
C SER A 7 13.82 -23.80 -16.54
N LEU A 8 13.17 -24.21 -15.44
CA LEU A 8 13.19 -23.50 -14.17
C LEU A 8 13.76 -24.43 -13.09
N PRO A 9 14.58 -23.91 -12.17
CA PRO A 9 14.88 -24.57 -10.90
C PRO A 9 13.61 -25.05 -10.16
N ASP A 10 13.69 -26.19 -9.49
CA ASP A 10 12.54 -26.84 -8.84
C ASP A 10 11.90 -25.96 -7.76
N ASP A 11 12.71 -25.20 -7.01
CA ASP A 11 12.25 -24.24 -6.00
C ASP A 11 11.37 -23.14 -6.61
N LEU A 12 11.74 -22.63 -7.80
CA LEU A 12 10.94 -21.66 -8.54
C LEU A 12 9.64 -22.28 -9.07
N VAL A 13 9.65 -23.55 -9.48
CA VAL A 13 8.43 -24.25 -9.87
C VAL A 13 7.46 -24.36 -8.70
N VAL A 14 7.94 -24.74 -7.52
CA VAL A 14 7.13 -24.82 -6.29
C VAL A 14 6.57 -23.46 -5.92
N ALA A 15 7.39 -22.40 -5.96
CA ALA A 15 6.95 -21.04 -5.67
C ALA A 15 5.87 -20.57 -6.68
N LEU A 16 6.08 -20.81 -7.98
CA LEU A 16 5.14 -20.45 -9.03
C LEU A 16 3.79 -21.17 -8.86
N GLU A 17 3.81 -22.46 -8.52
CA GLU A 17 2.60 -23.23 -8.26
C GLU A 17 1.84 -22.72 -7.04
N ARG A 18 2.55 -22.39 -5.96
CA ARG A 18 1.95 -21.82 -4.76
C ARG A 18 1.24 -20.52 -5.08
N GLU A 19 1.88 -19.63 -5.83
CA GLU A 19 1.30 -18.34 -6.17
C GLU A 19 0.10 -18.47 -7.12
N ALA A 20 0.20 -19.35 -8.12
CA ALA A 20 -0.93 -19.67 -9.00
C ALA A 20 -2.16 -20.17 -8.23
N ARG A 21 -1.96 -21.05 -7.23
CA ARG A 21 -3.03 -21.53 -6.36
C ARG A 21 -3.60 -20.43 -5.47
N ARG A 22 -2.73 -19.60 -4.86
CA ARG A 22 -3.13 -18.48 -4.00
C ARG A 22 -4.00 -17.47 -4.74
N GLY A 23 -3.60 -17.08 -5.95
CA GLY A 23 -4.30 -16.11 -6.79
C GLY A 23 -5.44 -16.68 -7.65
N ARG A 24 -5.67 -18.00 -7.64
CA ARG A 24 -6.57 -18.71 -8.57
C ARG A 24 -6.28 -18.39 -10.05
N GLN A 25 -4.99 -18.22 -10.38
CA GLN A 25 -4.51 -17.88 -11.71
C GLN A 25 -3.74 -19.04 -12.34
N SER A 26 -3.54 -18.99 -13.65
CA SER A 26 -2.68 -19.97 -14.33
C SER A 26 -1.20 -19.68 -14.07
N ARG A 27 -0.34 -20.71 -14.05
CA ARG A 27 1.12 -20.56 -13.93
C ARG A 27 1.69 -19.62 -14.99
N SER A 28 1.18 -19.72 -16.22
CA SER A 28 1.57 -18.89 -17.35
C SER A 28 1.17 -17.41 -17.18
N GLU A 29 0.11 -17.13 -16.42
CA GLU A 29 -0.32 -15.77 -16.11
C GLU A 29 0.56 -15.16 -15.02
N VAL A 30 0.80 -15.90 -13.93
CA VAL A 30 1.73 -15.47 -12.87
C VAL A 30 3.12 -15.21 -13.44
N ALA A 31 3.64 -16.13 -14.28
CA ALA A 31 4.94 -15.95 -14.93
C ALA A 31 4.96 -14.72 -15.85
N ARG A 32 3.86 -14.44 -16.57
CA ARG A 32 3.77 -13.26 -17.44
C ARG A 32 3.78 -11.97 -16.63
N VAL A 33 3.06 -11.90 -15.52
CA VAL A 33 3.04 -10.73 -14.63
C VAL A 33 4.42 -10.52 -14.01
N ALA A 34 5.05 -11.58 -13.49
CA ALA A 34 6.39 -11.53 -12.92
C ALA A 34 7.44 -11.06 -13.94
N LEU A 35 7.43 -11.63 -15.16
CA LEU A 35 8.33 -11.20 -16.23
C LEU A 35 8.08 -9.75 -16.66
N ARG A 36 6.82 -9.32 -16.69
CA ARG A 36 6.46 -7.94 -17.03
C ARG A 36 7.01 -6.96 -15.98
N ALA A 37 6.83 -7.27 -14.70
CA ALA A 37 7.33 -6.46 -13.59
C ALA A 37 8.87 -6.45 -13.58
N TYR A 38 9.51 -7.61 -13.71
CA TYR A 38 10.97 -7.72 -13.70
C TYR A 38 11.64 -6.98 -14.87
N LEU A 39 11.08 -7.13 -16.08
CA LEU A 39 11.61 -6.48 -17.28
C LEU A 39 11.10 -5.02 -17.45
N GLN A 40 10.25 -4.54 -16.55
CA GLN A 40 9.61 -3.21 -16.61
C GLN A 40 8.90 -2.93 -17.95
N VAL A 41 8.37 -3.98 -18.59
CA VAL A 41 7.75 -3.88 -19.92
C VAL A 41 6.30 -3.44 -19.78
N GLY A 42 5.90 -2.34 -20.43
CA GLY A 42 4.52 -1.86 -20.36
C GLY A 42 4.19 -1.00 -19.14
N ASN A 43 5.19 -0.63 -18.33
CA ASN A 43 5.08 0.38 -17.26
C ASN A 43 5.09 1.82 -17.83
N GLY A 44 4.21 2.09 -18.79
CA GLY A 44 3.85 3.46 -19.17
C GLY A 44 2.95 4.16 -18.15
N GLY A 45 2.57 3.49 -17.06
CA GLY A 45 1.69 4.03 -16.03
C GLY A 45 1.57 3.09 -14.84
N THR A 46 2.49 3.23 -13.87
CA THR A 46 2.28 3.19 -12.41
C THR A 46 3.67 3.13 -11.80
N ARG A 47 4.20 4.31 -11.49
CA ARG A 47 5.34 4.46 -10.59
C ARG A 47 4.85 4.08 -9.20
N GLU A 48 5.49 3.12 -8.53
CA GLU A 48 5.26 2.94 -7.09
C GLU A 48 5.67 4.23 -6.38
N LEU A 49 4.67 4.96 -5.90
CA LEU A 49 4.87 6.10 -5.02
C LEU A 49 5.10 5.53 -3.62
N PRO A 50 6.18 5.91 -2.92
CA PRO A 50 6.51 5.36 -1.60
C PRO A 50 5.46 5.64 -0.51
N PHE A 51 4.38 6.35 -0.85
CA PHE A 51 3.29 6.76 0.03
C PHE A 51 1.92 6.20 -0.38
N ALA A 52 1.82 5.31 -1.38
CA ALA A 52 0.54 4.81 -1.90
C ALA A 52 -0.30 4.02 -0.87
N ALA A 53 0.28 3.65 0.28
CA ALA A 53 -0.40 2.95 1.38
C ALA A 53 -0.47 3.77 2.70
N VAL A 54 -0.11 5.06 2.70
CA VAL A 54 0.00 5.88 3.94
C VAL A 54 -1.36 6.21 4.59
N GLY A 55 -2.48 5.75 4.04
CA GLY A 55 -3.83 5.97 4.59
C GLY A 55 -4.61 4.70 4.97
N HIS A 56 -4.07 3.49 4.74
CA HIS A 56 -4.81 2.26 5.03
C HIS A 56 -4.36 1.68 6.38
N ASN A 57 -5.08 2.02 7.44
CA ASN A 57 -4.94 1.39 8.75
C ASN A 57 -6.27 0.68 9.08
N GLU A 58 -6.20 -0.58 9.48
CA GLU A 58 -7.38 -1.34 9.94
C GLU A 58 -7.97 -0.76 11.24
N ALA A 59 -7.18 0.06 11.95
CA ALA A 59 -7.60 0.87 13.10
C ALA A 59 -7.83 2.37 12.76
N ALA A 60 -8.07 2.70 11.49
CA ALA A 60 -8.36 4.08 11.09
C ALA A 60 -9.62 4.59 11.79
N ARG A 61 -9.41 5.47 12.77
CA ARG A 61 -10.47 6.26 13.40
C ARG A 61 -11.07 7.21 12.35
N PRO A 62 -12.40 7.36 12.26
CA PRO A 62 -13.00 8.41 11.43
C PRO A 62 -12.44 9.78 11.82
N ALA A 63 -12.28 10.67 10.85
CA ALA A 63 -11.80 12.04 11.09
C ALA A 63 -12.61 12.77 12.18
N ALA A 64 -13.92 12.50 12.25
CA ALA A 64 -14.80 13.05 13.27
C ALA A 64 -14.44 12.63 14.71
N GLU A 65 -13.92 11.41 14.93
CA GLU A 65 -13.46 10.95 16.25
C GLU A 65 -12.16 11.64 16.66
N LEU A 66 -11.27 11.93 15.70
CA LEU A 66 -10.06 12.71 15.96
C LEU A 66 -10.39 14.16 16.30
N ASP A 67 -11.33 14.79 15.59
CA ASP A 67 -11.77 16.14 15.90
C ASP A 67 -12.42 16.24 17.28
N GLN A 68 -13.10 15.17 17.73
CA GLN A 68 -13.66 15.08 19.06
C GLN A 68 -12.57 14.92 20.13
N LEU A 69 -11.63 14.00 19.93
CA LEU A 69 -10.49 13.82 20.83
C LEU A 69 -9.67 15.10 20.97
N LEU A 70 -9.39 15.80 19.87
CA LEU A 70 -8.67 17.08 19.88
C LEU A 70 -9.45 18.14 20.65
N ARG A 71 -10.78 18.23 20.48
CA ARG A 71 -11.60 19.14 21.29
C ARG A 71 -11.55 18.81 22.78
N GLU A 72 -11.59 17.54 23.14
CA GLU A 72 -11.59 17.10 24.54
C GLU A 72 -10.22 17.27 25.21
N GLU A 73 -9.12 17.01 24.50
CA GLU A 73 -7.77 17.07 25.07
C GLU A 73 -7.08 18.44 24.92
N TRP A 74 -7.47 19.25 23.93
CA TRP A 74 -6.77 20.50 23.59
C TRP A 74 -7.60 21.77 23.78
N ALA A 75 -8.89 21.69 24.13
CA ALA A 75 -9.68 22.90 24.44
C ALA A 75 -9.08 23.71 25.61
N ASP A 76 -8.60 23.02 26.65
CA ASP A 76 -7.97 23.66 27.82
C ASP A 76 -6.65 24.36 27.48
N HIS A 77 -5.96 23.92 26.43
CA HIS A 77 -4.69 24.51 26.01
C HIS A 77 -4.88 25.78 25.18
N ILE A 78 -5.94 25.85 24.37
CA ILE A 78 -6.24 27.03 23.52
C ILE A 78 -6.71 28.23 24.37
N GLU A 79 -7.46 27.99 25.45
CA GLU A 79 -7.87 29.06 26.38
C GLU A 79 -6.70 29.65 27.16
N ARG A 80 -5.66 28.85 27.42
CA ARG A 80 -4.47 29.27 28.17
C ARG A 80 -3.54 30.17 27.35
N ASP A 81 -3.41 29.90 26.05
CA ASP A 81 -2.61 30.71 25.13
C ASP A 81 -3.32 32.02 24.72
N SER A 82 -4.65 32.03 24.68
CA SER A 82 -5.43 33.23 24.29
C SER A 82 -5.54 34.29 25.39
N PHE A 83 -5.15 33.97 26.63
CA PHE A 83 -5.08 34.93 27.74
C PHE A 83 -3.74 35.67 27.82
N ASP A 84 -2.67 35.15 27.22
CA ASP A 84 -1.32 35.72 27.31
C ASP A 84 -1.07 36.87 26.31
N ASP A 85 -1.92 37.03 25.29
CA ASP A 85 -1.79 38.07 24.25
C ASP A 85 -2.58 39.36 24.52
N ARG A 86 -3.23 39.49 25.69
CA ARG A 86 -3.91 40.74 26.12
C ARG A 86 -3.18 41.48 27.25
N GLY A 87 -1.90 41.16 27.44
CA GLY A 87 -1.05 41.73 28.48
C GLY A 87 0.18 42.48 27.97
N ARG A 88 0.03 43.40 27.02
CA ARG A 88 0.97 44.52 26.81
C ARG A 88 0.26 45.78 26.34
#